data_AF-A0A1Z5KAT3-F1
#
_entry.id   AF-A0A1Z5KAT3-F1
#
_cell.length_a   1.000
_cell.length_b   1.000
_cell.length_c   1.000
_cell.angle_alpha   90.00
_cell.angle_beta   90.00
_cell.angle_gamma   90.00
#
_symmetry.space_group_name_H-M   'P 1'
#
loop_
_entity.id
_entity.type
_entity.pdbx_description
1 polymer ?
#
loop_
_entity_poly.entity_id
_entity_poly.type
_entity_poly.pdbx_seq_one_letter_code
_entity_poly.pdbx_strand_id
1 'polypeptide(L)'
;MKTTTSAESIEQQLLLLVKKALPDVTINSLQIIKTIEQASAIGYIVQISPSDETKHDGSHCYFVKRVEAARYLSTKSDWPDMRRTLLYARTEARFYRQFASQCGPPSLFPKVYMAEYQLSEWIPEEEDGFQPADERMMQLYPEQLPNPHQQHGTLILEYLSDTHYFQDSPLTVSQCHLSLQAVAQLHAAAWQNVQLLQKAATQLSRSSFHLSMRNPRELKNIVAAWDHFAHEFAEELKAFSWSRTHLGRRVQAVAQHVSDQLSVTPNSPFATLCHGDYKSMNVFLPQNSDTTKAAVLVDFASVGIGLGVTDVAMHLHHCLVPTDLDTSEIELVRSTNLRW
;
A
#
# COMPACT_ATOMS: atom_id res chain seq x y z
N MET A 1 -8.76 12.75 43.80
CA MET A 1 -8.86 13.58 42.58
C MET A 1 -8.30 12.77 41.42
N LYS A 2 -9.16 12.21 40.56
CA LYS A 2 -8.74 11.64 39.27
C LYS A 2 -8.66 12.80 38.29
N THR A 3 -7.46 13.23 37.94
CA THR A 3 -7.21 14.14 36.82
C THR A 3 -7.56 13.40 35.53
N THR A 4 -8.78 13.55 35.06
CA THR A 4 -9.15 13.29 33.66
C THR A 4 -8.41 14.32 32.82
N THR A 5 -7.19 13.99 32.38
CA THR A 5 -6.59 14.62 31.21
C THR A 5 -7.61 14.49 30.08
N SER A 6 -8.16 15.61 29.61
CA SER A 6 -9.07 15.60 28.48
C SER A 6 -8.32 14.98 27.32
N ALA A 7 -8.82 13.87 26.79
CA ALA A 7 -8.31 13.34 25.53
C ALA A 7 -8.36 14.49 24.51
N GLU A 8 -7.19 14.92 24.02
CA GLU A 8 -7.12 15.91 22.95
C GLU A 8 -7.99 15.43 21.80
N SER A 9 -8.80 16.33 21.24
CA SER A 9 -9.66 15.95 20.12
C SER A 9 -8.79 15.46 18.95
N ILE A 10 -9.33 14.55 18.13
CA ILE A 10 -8.62 14.06 16.95
C ILE A 10 -8.18 15.22 16.03
N GLU A 11 -8.98 16.29 15.96
CA GLU A 11 -8.65 17.51 15.20
C GLU A 11 -7.43 18.23 15.77
N GLN A 12 -7.29 18.31 17.10
CA GLN A 12 -6.10 18.91 17.73
C GLN A 12 -4.84 18.09 17.41
N GLN A 13 -4.93 16.75 17.49
CA GLN A 13 -3.82 15.87 17.14
C GLN A 13 -3.43 16.01 15.66
N LEU A 14 -4.40 16.01 14.75
CA LEU A 14 -4.16 16.21 13.33
C LEU A 14 -3.59 17.61 13.05
N LEU A 15 -4.07 18.65 13.72
CA LEU A 15 -3.55 20.01 13.60
C LEU A 15 -2.07 20.07 13.99
N LEU A 16 -1.67 19.42 15.08
CA LEU A 16 -0.26 19.35 15.50
C LEU A 16 0.60 18.63 14.45
N LEU A 17 0.12 17.52 13.89
CA LEU A 17 0.82 16.78 12.84
C LEU A 17 0.97 17.61 11.56
N VAL A 18 -0.09 18.30 11.13
CA VAL A 18 -0.05 19.14 9.92
C VAL A 18 0.84 20.36 10.12
N LYS A 19 0.82 20.99 11.32
CA LYS A 19 1.77 22.07 11.67
C LYS A 19 3.22 21.59 11.62
N LYS A 20 3.49 20.37 12.12
CA LYS A 20 4.83 19.75 12.04
C LYS A 20 5.26 19.53 10.59
N ALA A 21 4.35 19.08 9.72
CA ALA A 21 4.62 18.82 8.31
C ALA A 21 4.78 20.09 7.46
N LEU A 22 4.21 21.20 7.92
CA LEU A 22 4.18 22.49 7.22
C LEU A 22 4.71 23.60 8.14
N PRO A 23 6.00 23.56 8.54
CA PRO A 23 6.54 24.50 9.54
C PRO A 23 6.50 25.97 9.08
N ASP A 24 6.50 26.20 7.77
CA ASP A 24 6.47 27.54 7.16
C ASP A 24 5.04 28.09 6.98
N VAL A 25 4.01 27.32 7.35
CA VAL A 25 2.60 27.72 7.22
C VAL A 25 2.01 27.94 8.60
N THR A 26 1.58 29.17 8.88
CA THR A 26 0.83 29.48 10.11
C THR A 26 -0.62 29.00 9.96
N ILE A 27 -0.98 27.92 10.66
CA ILE A 27 -2.30 27.30 10.58
C ILE A 27 -3.15 27.69 11.80
N ASN A 28 -4.26 28.39 11.55
CA ASN A 28 -5.21 28.80 12.59
C ASN A 28 -6.12 27.65 13.02
N SER A 29 -6.67 26.94 12.05
CA SER A 29 -7.60 25.84 12.28
C SER A 29 -7.45 24.74 11.23
N LEU A 30 -7.95 23.56 11.60
CA LEU A 30 -8.05 22.38 10.74
C LEU A 30 -9.48 21.84 10.86
N GLN A 31 -10.07 21.48 9.73
CA GLN A 31 -11.36 20.81 9.65
C GLN A 31 -11.20 19.43 8.99
N ILE A 32 -11.78 18.39 9.56
CA ILE A 32 -11.88 17.09 8.91
C ILE A 32 -13.05 17.13 7.92
N ILE A 33 -12.74 16.98 6.63
CA ILE A 33 -13.73 16.94 5.54
C ILE A 33 -14.28 15.54 5.34
N LYS A 34 -13.41 14.54 5.44
CA LYS A 34 -13.79 13.13 5.25
C LYS A 34 -12.89 12.23 6.09
N THR A 35 -13.50 11.21 6.69
CA THR A 35 -12.79 10.11 7.33
C THR A 35 -12.95 8.87 6.46
N ILE A 36 -11.86 8.15 6.22
CA ILE A 36 -11.80 6.93 5.43
C ILE A 36 -11.30 5.83 6.34
N GLU A 37 -12.18 4.92 6.74
CA GLU A 37 -11.82 3.81 7.61
C GLU A 37 -11.37 2.60 6.80
N GLN A 38 -10.25 2.01 7.19
CA GLN A 38 -9.76 0.73 6.67
C GLN A 38 -9.50 -0.21 7.84
N ALA A 39 -9.40 -1.51 7.56
CA ALA A 39 -9.26 -2.54 8.60
C ALA A 39 -8.03 -2.35 9.51
N SER A 40 -7.00 -1.65 9.03
CA SER A 40 -5.73 -1.46 9.74
C SER A 40 -5.19 -0.02 9.71
N ALA A 41 -5.92 0.89 9.06
CA ALA A 41 -5.50 2.28 8.89
C ALA A 41 -6.72 3.21 8.93
N ILE A 42 -6.47 4.48 9.20
CA ILE A 42 -7.46 5.54 9.06
C ILE A 42 -6.89 6.66 8.20
N GLY A 43 -7.66 7.07 7.20
CA GLY A 43 -7.38 8.21 6.34
C GLY A 43 -8.25 9.40 6.73
N TYR A 44 -7.69 10.61 6.68
CA TYR A 44 -8.41 11.85 6.85
C TYR A 44 -8.14 12.77 5.67
N ILE A 45 -9.19 13.32 5.07
CA ILE A 45 -9.06 14.51 4.22
C ILE A 45 -9.26 15.70 5.16
N VAL A 46 -8.21 16.50 5.32
CA VAL A 46 -8.22 17.67 6.21
C VAL A 46 -8.06 18.94 5.40
N GLN A 47 -8.84 19.95 5.73
CA GLN A 47 -8.75 21.29 5.17
C GLN A 47 -8.13 22.21 6.23
N ILE A 48 -7.13 22.99 5.85
CA ILE A 48 -6.52 23.97 6.75
C ILE A 48 -6.93 25.40 6.39
N SER A 49 -7.05 26.24 7.41
CA SER A 49 -7.23 27.68 7.25
C SER A 49 -5.94 28.41 7.67
N PRO A 50 -5.14 28.93 6.70
CA PRO A 50 -3.94 29.69 7.02
C PRO A 50 -4.29 31.02 7.69
N SER A 51 -3.36 31.59 8.47
CA SER A 51 -3.58 32.86 9.17
C SER A 51 -3.40 34.10 8.30
N ASP A 52 -2.59 34.00 7.26
CA ASP A 52 -2.33 35.10 6.32
C ASP A 52 -3.21 34.94 5.08
N GLU A 53 -4.28 35.74 5.00
CA GLU A 53 -5.19 35.80 3.84
C GLU A 53 -4.51 36.29 2.55
N THR A 54 -3.30 36.83 2.63
CA THR A 54 -2.67 37.60 1.54
C THR A 54 -1.80 36.78 0.57
N LYS A 55 -1.61 35.47 0.79
CA LYS A 55 -0.66 34.68 -0.04
C LYS A 55 -1.18 33.39 -0.66
N HIS A 56 -2.37 32.89 -0.29
CA HIS A 56 -2.88 31.63 -0.83
C HIS A 56 -4.37 31.73 -1.13
N ASP A 57 -4.70 31.76 -2.42
CA ASP A 57 -6.07 31.87 -2.99
C ASP A 57 -6.85 30.55 -2.93
N GLY A 58 -6.75 29.80 -1.82
CA GLY A 58 -7.48 28.55 -1.72
C GLY A 58 -7.26 27.81 -0.42
N SER A 59 -8.34 27.29 0.12
CA SER A 59 -8.27 26.24 1.12
C SER A 59 -7.52 25.03 0.56
N HIS A 60 -6.39 24.69 1.16
CA HIS A 60 -5.62 23.51 0.77
C HIS A 60 -6.08 22.30 1.59
N CYS A 61 -6.40 21.23 0.88
CA CYS A 61 -6.71 19.93 1.46
C CYS A 61 -5.46 19.04 1.48
N TYR A 62 -5.35 18.21 2.50
CA TYR A 62 -4.28 17.23 2.68
C TYR A 62 -4.89 15.88 3.01
N PHE A 63 -4.22 14.81 2.59
CA PHE A 63 -4.57 13.46 2.98
C PHE A 63 -3.64 13.00 4.11
N VAL A 64 -4.20 12.65 5.27
CA VAL A 64 -3.47 12.13 6.41
C VAL A 64 -3.79 10.65 6.59
N LYS A 65 -2.82 9.76 6.39
CA LYS A 65 -2.95 8.32 6.66
C LYS A 65 -2.28 8.00 7.99
N ARG A 66 -2.98 7.30 8.89
CA ARG A 66 -2.44 6.82 10.17
C ARG A 66 -2.66 5.32 10.31
N VAL A 67 -1.62 4.63 10.76
CA VAL A 67 -1.66 3.24 11.22
C VAL A 67 -1.24 3.26 12.68
N GLU A 68 -2.08 2.77 13.57
CA GLU A 68 -1.86 2.85 15.03
C GLU A 68 -2.05 1.47 15.66
N ALA A 69 -1.05 1.02 16.42
CA ALA A 69 -1.14 -0.27 17.10
C ALA A 69 -2.31 -0.31 18.10
N ALA A 70 -2.51 0.75 18.88
CA ALA A 70 -3.63 0.83 19.83
C ALA A 70 -5.01 0.64 19.18
N ARG A 71 -5.23 1.19 17.98
CA ARG A 71 -6.48 0.99 17.21
C ARG A 71 -6.59 -0.45 16.70
N TYR A 72 -5.49 -1.06 16.29
CA TYR A 72 -5.51 -2.46 15.89
C TYR A 72 -5.91 -3.35 17.07
N LEU A 73 -5.25 -3.15 18.22
CA LEU A 73 -5.46 -3.94 19.44
C LEU A 73 -6.87 -3.80 20.04
N SER A 74 -7.58 -2.72 19.75
CA SER A 74 -8.97 -2.55 20.21
C SER A 74 -9.97 -3.41 19.43
N THR A 75 -9.60 -3.92 18.25
CA THR A 75 -10.48 -4.72 17.38
C THR A 75 -9.98 -6.15 17.19
N LYS A 76 -8.67 -6.37 17.26
CA LYS A 76 -8.01 -7.65 16.98
C LYS A 76 -6.85 -7.86 17.94
N SER A 77 -6.62 -9.11 18.32
CA SER A 77 -5.53 -9.51 19.24
C SER A 77 -4.54 -10.49 18.59
N ASP A 78 -4.31 -10.39 17.28
CA ASP A 78 -3.31 -11.21 16.56
C ASP A 78 -2.02 -10.42 16.31
N TRP A 79 -0.98 -10.75 17.07
CA TRP A 79 0.35 -10.13 16.94
C TRP A 79 0.94 -10.25 15.53
N PRO A 80 0.96 -11.43 14.88
CA PRO A 80 1.52 -11.57 13.53
C PRO A 80 0.90 -10.60 12.52
N ASP A 81 -0.42 -10.48 12.50
CA ASP A 81 -1.10 -9.57 11.60
C ASP A 81 -0.85 -8.10 11.97
N MET A 82 -0.85 -7.74 13.26
CA MET A 82 -0.51 -6.38 13.69
C MET A 82 0.93 -5.99 13.33
N ARG A 83 1.89 -6.87 13.61
CA ARG A 83 3.30 -6.68 13.25
C ARG A 83 3.43 -6.43 11.75
N ARG A 84 2.78 -7.25 10.92
CA ARG A 84 2.74 -7.06 9.46
C ARG A 84 2.17 -5.70 9.08
N THR A 85 1.05 -5.27 9.68
CA THR A 85 0.47 -3.94 9.48
C THR A 85 1.45 -2.80 9.82
N LEU A 86 2.16 -2.89 10.94
CA LEU A 86 3.16 -1.89 11.33
C LEU A 86 4.37 -1.87 10.39
N LEU A 87 4.84 -3.06 9.97
CA LEU A 87 5.90 -3.21 8.97
C LEU A 87 5.52 -2.59 7.62
N TYR A 88 4.27 -2.74 7.20
CA TYR A 88 3.74 -2.11 5.99
C TYR A 88 3.74 -0.58 6.11
N ALA A 89 3.32 -0.03 7.25
CA ALA A 89 3.35 1.41 7.48
C ALA A 89 4.79 1.97 7.45
N ARG A 90 5.76 1.26 8.05
CA ARG A 90 7.18 1.61 7.98
C ARG A 90 7.72 1.51 6.56
N THR A 91 7.36 0.47 5.83
CA THR A 91 7.78 0.26 4.43
C THR A 91 7.33 1.43 3.56
N GLU A 92 6.05 1.81 3.64
CA GLU A 92 5.50 2.92 2.88
C GLU A 92 6.16 4.26 3.25
N ALA A 93 6.35 4.52 4.55
CA ALA A 93 7.04 5.73 5.00
C ALA A 93 8.50 5.78 4.52
N ARG A 94 9.24 4.66 4.57
CA ARG A 94 10.60 4.57 4.03
C ARG A 94 10.64 4.82 2.52
N PHE A 95 9.69 4.27 1.78
CA PHE A 95 9.58 4.47 0.33
C PHE A 95 9.49 5.96 0.00
N TYR A 96 8.52 6.68 0.56
CA TYR A 96 8.34 8.10 0.27
C TYR A 96 9.53 8.96 0.72
N ARG A 97 10.13 8.67 1.88
CA ARG A 97 11.28 9.44 2.39
C ARG A 97 12.56 9.23 1.58
N GLN A 98 12.78 8.03 1.06
CA GLN A 98 14.13 7.60 0.65
C GLN A 98 14.23 7.07 -0.77
N PHE A 99 13.13 6.60 -1.36
CA PHE A 99 13.14 5.90 -2.64
C PHE A 99 12.36 6.64 -3.72
N ALA A 100 11.22 7.26 -3.39
CA ALA A 100 10.32 7.87 -4.38
C ALA A 100 11.04 8.84 -5.34
N SER A 101 11.92 9.70 -4.84
CA SER A 101 12.67 10.66 -5.67
C SER A 101 13.65 10.02 -6.67
N GLN A 102 13.98 8.75 -6.50
CA GLN A 102 14.85 7.97 -7.39
C GLN A 102 14.06 7.01 -8.30
N CYS A 103 12.74 6.92 -8.11
CA CYS A 103 11.89 5.87 -8.68
C CYS A 103 10.92 6.39 -9.75
N GLY A 104 11.19 7.55 -10.35
CA GLY A 104 10.37 8.12 -11.41
C GLY A 104 10.31 9.65 -11.36
N PRO A 105 9.55 10.27 -12.27
CA PRO A 105 9.31 11.70 -12.22
C PRO A 105 8.50 12.07 -10.97
N PRO A 106 8.62 13.31 -10.45
CA PRO A 106 7.88 13.76 -9.27
C PRO A 106 6.35 13.62 -9.40
N SER A 107 5.82 13.68 -10.63
CA SER A 107 4.39 13.52 -10.92
C SER A 107 3.88 12.08 -10.80
N LEU A 108 4.76 11.09 -10.62
CA LEU A 108 4.37 9.68 -10.47
C LEU A 108 3.78 9.37 -9.08
N PHE A 109 4.07 10.21 -8.09
CA PHE A 109 3.67 10.04 -6.70
C PHE A 109 2.96 11.31 -6.21
N PRO A 110 2.08 11.23 -5.19
CA PRO A 110 1.56 12.43 -4.57
C PRO A 110 2.71 13.21 -3.92
N LYS A 111 2.60 14.54 -3.86
CA LYS A 111 3.56 15.31 -3.05
C LYS A 111 3.48 14.87 -1.59
N VAL A 112 4.64 14.57 -1.01
CA VAL A 112 4.77 14.11 0.39
C VAL A 112 5.19 15.30 1.25
N TYR A 113 4.37 15.62 2.26
CA TYR A 113 4.69 16.65 3.26
C TYR A 113 5.30 16.03 4.51
N MET A 114 4.86 14.83 4.88
CA MET A 114 5.43 14.08 5.99
C MET A 114 5.27 12.59 5.73
N ALA A 115 6.29 11.82 6.08
CA ALA A 115 6.24 10.37 6.13
C ALA A 115 7.08 9.94 7.32
N GLU A 116 6.45 9.41 8.36
CA GLU A 116 7.10 9.07 9.62
C GLU A 116 6.54 7.76 10.16
N TYR A 117 7.32 7.11 11.01
CA TYR A 117 6.90 5.96 11.78
C TYR A 117 7.68 5.94 13.10
N GLN A 118 7.10 5.31 14.11
CA GLN A 118 7.72 5.06 15.40
C GLN A 118 7.36 3.63 15.79
N LEU A 119 8.35 2.73 15.69
CA LEU A 119 8.18 1.28 15.94
C LEU A 119 9.25 0.70 16.87
N SER A 120 10.24 1.50 17.29
CA SER A 120 11.53 1.03 17.80
C SER A 120 11.47 0.27 19.12
N GLU A 121 10.39 0.39 19.89
CA GLU A 121 10.21 -0.41 21.11
C GLU A 121 9.76 -1.85 20.81
N TRP A 122 9.17 -2.08 19.64
CA TRP A 122 8.52 -3.34 19.29
C TRP A 122 9.17 -4.06 18.11
N ILE A 123 9.61 -3.29 17.11
CA ILE A 123 10.17 -3.79 15.86
C ILE A 123 11.47 -3.01 15.61
N PRO A 124 12.64 -3.64 15.80
CA PRO A 124 13.94 -3.04 15.53
C PRO A 124 14.06 -2.51 14.09
N GLU A 125 14.90 -1.50 13.86
CA GLU A 125 15.09 -0.90 12.54
C GLU A 125 15.66 -1.88 11.51
N GLU A 126 16.54 -2.77 11.97
CA GLU A 126 17.18 -3.84 11.23
C GLU A 126 16.27 -5.03 10.95
N GLU A 127 15.17 -5.17 11.70
CA GLU A 127 14.21 -6.23 11.45
C GLU A 127 13.57 -5.98 10.10
N ASP A 128 13.74 -6.92 9.17
CA ASP A 128 13.08 -6.85 7.88
C ASP A 128 11.67 -7.45 7.96
N GLY A 129 10.84 -7.13 6.96
CA GLY A 129 9.51 -7.75 6.84
C GLY A 129 9.56 -9.22 6.41
N PHE A 130 10.76 -9.82 6.29
CA PHE A 130 10.97 -11.13 5.69
C PHE A 130 11.00 -12.25 6.73
N GLN A 131 11.39 -11.93 7.96
CA GLN A 131 11.34 -12.91 9.03
C GLN A 131 9.89 -13.10 9.51
N PRO A 132 9.42 -14.36 9.64
CA PRO A 132 8.22 -14.65 10.41
C PRO A 132 8.32 -14.01 11.78
N ALA A 133 7.19 -13.62 12.36
CA ALA A 133 7.19 -13.14 13.74
C ALA A 133 7.84 -14.22 14.63
N ASP A 134 8.79 -13.81 15.47
CA ASP A 134 9.42 -14.71 16.45
C ASP A 134 8.32 -15.42 17.24
N GLU A 135 8.38 -16.75 17.33
CA GLU A 135 7.39 -17.57 18.07
C GLU A 135 7.24 -17.09 19.53
N ARG A 136 8.29 -16.49 20.11
CA ARG A 136 8.24 -15.87 21.45
C ARG A 136 7.34 -14.63 21.48
N MET A 137 7.35 -13.82 20.42
CA MET A 137 6.47 -12.66 20.29
C MET A 137 5.05 -13.07 19.89
N MET A 138 4.86 -14.22 19.23
CA MET A 138 3.54 -14.78 18.95
C MET A 138 2.74 -15.14 20.23
N GLN A 139 3.41 -15.25 21.37
CA GLN A 139 2.79 -15.53 22.67
C GLN A 139 2.54 -14.28 23.52
N LEU A 140 3.01 -13.10 23.09
CA LEU A 140 2.73 -11.86 23.80
C LEU A 140 1.26 -11.49 23.64
N TYR A 141 0.57 -11.40 24.77
CA TYR A 141 -0.78 -10.85 24.81
C TYR A 141 -0.72 -9.34 24.58
N PRO A 142 -1.73 -8.72 23.95
CA PRO A 142 -1.83 -7.27 23.76
C PRO A 142 -1.53 -6.43 25.01
N GLU A 143 -1.94 -6.93 26.19
CA GLU A 143 -1.74 -6.26 27.48
C GLU A 143 -0.29 -6.22 27.96
N GLN A 144 0.58 -7.03 27.35
CA GLN A 144 2.01 -7.11 27.67
C GLN A 144 2.85 -6.17 26.78
N LEU A 145 2.23 -5.55 25.77
CA LEU A 145 2.93 -4.68 24.84
C LEU A 145 2.99 -3.25 25.41
N PRO A 146 4.18 -2.69 25.67
CA PRO A 146 4.31 -1.37 26.24
C PRO A 146 3.87 -0.29 25.24
N ASN A 147 3.14 0.71 25.74
CA ASN A 147 2.84 1.97 25.03
C ASN A 147 2.30 1.80 23.59
N PRO A 148 1.21 1.05 23.35
CA PRO A 148 0.67 0.82 22.00
C PRO A 148 0.25 2.12 21.27
N HIS A 149 0.00 3.20 22.00
CA HIS A 149 -0.31 4.52 21.42
C HIS A 149 0.92 5.22 20.81
N GLN A 150 2.13 4.79 21.15
CA GLN A 150 3.38 5.32 20.59
C GLN A 150 3.83 4.58 19.34
N GLN A 151 3.20 3.44 19.03
CA GLN A 151 3.58 2.60 17.89
C GLN A 151 2.68 2.92 16.69
N HIS A 152 3.23 3.66 15.73
CA HIS A 152 2.43 4.15 14.60
C HIS A 152 3.25 4.40 13.33
N GLY A 153 2.53 4.46 12.21
CA GLY A 153 3.00 5.07 10.96
C GLY A 153 2.08 6.24 10.59
N THR A 154 2.64 7.29 10.01
CA THR A 154 1.90 8.50 9.64
C THR A 154 2.42 9.08 8.34
N LEU A 155 1.51 9.32 7.40
CA LEU A 155 1.78 10.01 6.16
C LEU A 155 0.89 11.24 6.06
N ILE A 156 1.46 12.36 5.59
CA ILE A 156 0.72 13.54 5.14
C ILE A 156 1.10 13.76 3.69
N LEU A 157 0.13 13.55 2.82
CA LEU A 157 0.26 13.57 1.37
C LEU A 157 -0.62 14.69 0.80
N GLU A 158 -0.31 15.09 -0.42
CA GLU A 158 -1.22 15.85 -1.27
C GLU A 158 -2.57 15.16 -1.38
N TYR A 159 -3.63 15.95 -1.24
CA TYR A 159 -4.97 15.49 -1.56
C TYR A 159 -5.17 15.53 -3.08
N LEU A 160 -5.30 14.35 -3.69
CA LEU A 160 -5.64 14.20 -5.10
C LEU A 160 -7.14 14.39 -5.26
N SER A 161 -7.56 15.63 -5.55
CA SER A 161 -8.97 16.02 -5.65
C SER A 161 -9.75 15.23 -6.70
N ASP A 162 -10.98 14.83 -6.36
CA ASP A 162 -11.95 14.16 -7.25
C ASP A 162 -12.28 14.99 -8.52
N THR A 163 -12.00 16.30 -8.50
CA THR A 163 -12.14 17.19 -9.66
C THR A 163 -11.04 17.00 -10.70
N HIS A 164 -9.93 16.38 -10.33
CA HIS A 164 -8.73 16.22 -11.16
C HIS A 164 -8.34 14.78 -11.36
N TYR A 165 -8.63 13.94 -10.37
CA TYR A 165 -8.32 12.53 -10.39
C TYR A 165 -9.56 11.71 -10.04
N PHE A 166 -9.54 10.43 -10.38
CA PHE A 166 -10.50 9.45 -9.91
C PHE A 166 -9.80 8.10 -9.67
N GLN A 167 -10.46 7.24 -8.92
CA GLN A 167 -10.10 5.82 -8.77
C GLN A 167 -11.36 5.01 -9.06
N ASP A 168 -11.24 3.93 -9.83
CA ASP A 168 -12.37 3.09 -10.18
C ASP A 168 -11.95 1.63 -10.35
N SER A 169 -12.89 0.70 -10.27
CA SER A 169 -12.69 -0.72 -10.53
C SER A 169 -14.02 -1.38 -10.92
N PRO A 170 -14.13 -2.02 -12.09
CA PRO A 170 -13.09 -2.21 -13.10
C PRO A 170 -12.73 -0.93 -13.87
N LEU A 171 -11.56 -0.93 -14.50
CA LEU A 171 -11.07 0.08 -15.42
C LEU A 171 -11.40 -0.30 -16.87
N THR A 172 -11.53 0.69 -17.74
CA THR A 172 -11.48 0.47 -19.20
C THR A 172 -10.07 0.06 -19.64
N VAL A 173 -9.93 -0.52 -20.84
CA VAL A 173 -8.62 -0.86 -21.43
C VAL A 173 -7.69 0.36 -21.51
N SER A 174 -8.21 1.54 -21.90
CA SER A 174 -7.40 2.76 -21.98
C SER A 174 -6.95 3.29 -20.61
N GLN A 175 -7.80 3.19 -19.60
CA GLN A 175 -7.47 3.54 -18.22
C GLN A 175 -6.42 2.56 -17.65
N CYS A 176 -6.58 1.27 -17.92
CA CYS A 176 -5.61 0.24 -17.54
C CYS A 176 -4.24 0.51 -18.19
N HIS A 177 -4.21 0.91 -19.46
CA HIS A 177 -2.99 1.32 -20.13
C HIS A 177 -2.28 2.49 -19.43
N LEU A 178 -3.02 3.53 -19.00
CA LEU A 178 -2.43 4.66 -18.26
C LEU A 178 -1.81 4.24 -16.93
N SER A 179 -2.50 3.39 -16.16
CA SER A 179 -1.97 2.79 -14.94
C SER A 179 -0.67 2.04 -15.23
N LEU A 180 -0.73 1.13 -16.20
CA LEU A 180 0.40 0.31 -16.60
C LEU A 180 1.61 1.12 -17.09
N GLN A 181 1.40 2.25 -17.77
CA GLN A 181 2.47 3.19 -18.11
C GLN A 181 3.12 3.84 -16.89
N ALA A 182 2.33 4.16 -15.85
CA ALA A 182 2.86 4.71 -14.61
C ALA A 182 3.72 3.67 -13.86
N VAL A 183 3.26 2.42 -13.71
CA VAL A 183 4.07 1.39 -13.04
C VAL A 183 5.32 1.00 -13.85
N ALA A 184 5.24 1.06 -15.18
CA ALA A 184 6.42 0.86 -16.03
C ALA A 184 7.51 1.92 -15.77
N GLN A 185 7.15 3.18 -15.45
CA GLN A 185 8.13 4.21 -15.07
C GLN A 185 8.81 3.89 -13.74
N LEU A 186 8.06 3.40 -12.75
CA LEU A 186 8.61 2.89 -11.49
C LEU A 186 9.63 1.78 -11.73
N HIS A 187 9.26 0.81 -12.55
CA HIS A 187 10.11 -0.33 -12.88
C HIS A 187 11.36 0.09 -13.68
N ALA A 188 11.21 1.00 -14.64
CA ALA A 188 12.32 1.51 -15.46
C ALA A 188 13.33 2.29 -14.63
N ALA A 189 12.88 3.10 -13.67
CA ALA A 189 13.78 3.87 -12.81
C ALA A 189 14.67 2.99 -11.91
N ALA A 190 14.19 1.80 -11.53
CA ALA A 190 14.91 0.88 -10.66
C ALA A 190 15.68 -0.24 -11.39
N TRP A 191 15.33 -0.53 -12.64
CA TRP A 191 15.95 -1.60 -13.41
C TRP A 191 17.45 -1.36 -13.61
N GLN A 192 18.25 -2.40 -13.37
CA GLN A 192 19.73 -2.37 -13.39
C GLN A 192 20.39 -1.40 -12.40
N ASN A 193 19.63 -0.66 -11.59
CA ASN A 193 20.17 0.17 -10.52
C ASN A 193 20.46 -0.69 -9.28
N VAL A 194 21.53 -1.47 -9.34
CA VAL A 194 21.90 -2.44 -8.28
C VAL A 194 22.04 -1.79 -6.92
N GLN A 195 22.56 -0.55 -6.83
CA GLN A 195 22.70 0.16 -5.56
C GLN A 195 21.33 0.49 -4.93
N LEU A 196 20.39 0.99 -5.73
CA LEU A 196 19.01 1.24 -5.28
C LEU A 196 18.34 -0.07 -4.85
N LEU A 197 18.50 -1.14 -5.63
CA LEU A 197 17.92 -2.45 -5.33
C LEU A 197 18.51 -3.09 -4.08
N GLN A 198 19.82 -2.94 -3.83
CA GLN A 198 20.46 -3.39 -2.58
C GLN A 198 19.89 -2.65 -1.38
N LYS A 199 19.75 -1.32 -1.48
CA LYS A 199 19.13 -0.52 -0.44
C LYS A 199 17.68 -0.95 -0.20
N ALA A 200 16.90 -1.12 -1.27
CA ALA A 200 15.51 -1.58 -1.20
C ALA A 200 15.40 -2.95 -0.53
N ALA A 201 16.25 -3.90 -0.90
CA ALA A 201 16.27 -5.25 -0.33
C ALA A 201 16.55 -5.28 1.18
N THR A 202 17.21 -4.26 1.72
CA THR A 202 17.51 -4.16 3.16
C THR A 202 16.48 -3.32 3.94
N GLN A 203 15.72 -2.45 3.28
CA GLN A 203 14.90 -1.44 3.97
C GLN A 203 13.40 -1.50 3.65
N LEU A 204 13.01 -2.12 2.55
CA LEU A 204 11.62 -2.25 2.11
C LEU A 204 11.10 -3.68 2.29
N SER A 205 9.89 -3.93 1.80
CA SER A 205 9.26 -5.25 1.78
C SER A 205 9.85 -6.14 0.67
N ARG A 206 9.46 -7.42 0.64
CA ARG A 206 9.85 -8.38 -0.39
C ARG A 206 8.84 -8.45 -1.54
N SER A 207 7.97 -7.45 -1.71
CA SER A 207 6.79 -7.55 -2.58
C SER A 207 5.78 -8.59 -2.08
N SER A 208 4.52 -8.46 -2.51
CA SER A 208 3.36 -9.14 -1.89
C SER A 208 3.26 -10.65 -2.21
N PHE A 209 4.03 -11.14 -3.19
CA PHE A 209 4.00 -12.52 -3.66
C PHE A 209 4.95 -13.46 -2.92
N HIS A 210 5.81 -12.93 -2.05
CA HIS A 210 6.67 -13.74 -1.21
C HIS A 210 5.90 -14.32 -0.03
N LEU A 211 5.84 -15.66 0.04
CA LEU A 211 5.15 -16.36 1.13
C LEU A 211 5.73 -16.04 2.51
N SER A 212 7.01 -15.67 2.60
CA SER A 212 7.66 -15.29 3.87
C SER A 212 7.02 -14.08 4.54
N MET A 213 6.33 -13.23 3.78
CA MET A 213 5.61 -12.07 4.32
C MET A 213 4.14 -12.34 4.64
N ARG A 214 3.63 -13.52 4.27
CA ARG A 214 2.25 -13.92 4.53
C ARG A 214 2.16 -14.60 5.88
N ASN A 215 1.01 -14.48 6.52
CA ASN A 215 0.75 -15.23 7.74
C ASN A 215 0.77 -16.73 7.36
N PRO A 216 1.64 -17.59 7.93
CA PRO A 216 1.73 -19.00 7.52
C PRO A 216 0.40 -19.76 7.66
N ARG A 217 -0.50 -19.27 8.53
CA ARG A 217 -1.85 -19.80 8.68
C ARG A 217 -2.70 -19.60 7.41
N GLU A 218 -2.48 -18.53 6.64
CA GLU A 218 -3.21 -18.26 5.38
C GLU A 218 -3.03 -19.43 4.40
N LEU A 219 -1.78 -19.82 4.12
CA LEU A 219 -1.49 -20.93 3.21
C LEU A 219 -1.91 -22.29 3.78
N LYS A 220 -1.77 -22.49 5.10
CA LYS A 220 -2.22 -23.72 5.76
C LYS A 220 -3.74 -23.90 5.64
N ASN A 221 -4.49 -22.80 5.75
CA ASN A 221 -5.95 -22.80 5.77
C ASN A 221 -6.60 -22.58 4.40
N ILE A 222 -5.81 -22.33 3.34
CA ILE A 222 -6.35 -21.96 2.02
C ILE A 222 -7.32 -22.99 1.43
N VAL A 223 -7.09 -24.29 1.71
CA VAL A 223 -7.99 -25.36 1.25
C VAL A 223 -9.34 -25.25 1.95
N ALA A 224 -9.35 -25.15 3.27
CA ALA A 224 -10.58 -25.02 4.05
C ALA A 224 -11.33 -23.71 3.75
N ALA A 225 -10.59 -22.60 3.59
CA ALA A 225 -11.17 -21.32 3.21
C ALA A 225 -11.83 -21.38 1.83
N TRP A 226 -11.18 -22.04 0.86
CA TRP A 226 -11.75 -22.24 -0.48
C TRP A 226 -12.97 -23.16 -0.46
N ASP A 227 -12.90 -24.28 0.28
CA ASP A 227 -14.02 -25.22 0.40
C ASP A 227 -15.25 -24.53 1.02
N HIS A 228 -15.04 -23.68 2.03
CA HIS A 228 -16.11 -22.86 2.62
C HIS A 228 -16.67 -21.86 1.61
N PHE A 229 -15.81 -21.08 0.92
CA PHE A 229 -16.25 -20.16 -0.12
C PHE A 229 -17.07 -20.88 -1.21
N ALA A 230 -16.58 -22.02 -1.70
CA ALA A 230 -17.27 -22.78 -2.74
C ALA A 230 -18.63 -23.31 -2.27
N HIS A 231 -18.79 -23.57 -0.98
CA HIS A 231 -20.07 -23.95 -0.38
C HIS A 231 -21.05 -22.77 -0.32
N GLU A 232 -20.61 -21.61 0.20
CA GLU A 232 -21.45 -20.41 0.34
C GLU A 232 -21.94 -19.88 -1.02
N PHE A 233 -21.09 -19.97 -2.05
CA PHE A 233 -21.39 -19.50 -3.41
C PHE A 233 -21.72 -20.64 -4.38
N ALA A 234 -22.27 -21.74 -3.87
CA ALA A 234 -22.48 -22.94 -4.68
C ALA A 234 -23.36 -22.68 -5.91
N GLU A 235 -24.40 -21.85 -5.79
CA GLU A 235 -25.34 -21.52 -6.89
C GLU A 235 -24.66 -20.73 -8.01
N GLU A 236 -23.92 -19.68 -7.66
CA GLU A 236 -23.15 -18.86 -8.59
C GLU A 236 -22.08 -19.71 -9.27
N LEU A 237 -21.49 -20.66 -8.53
CA LEU A 237 -20.49 -21.57 -9.04
C LEU A 237 -21.04 -22.67 -9.95
N LYS A 238 -22.37 -22.93 -9.98
CA LYS A 238 -22.98 -23.91 -10.91
C LYS A 238 -22.74 -23.58 -12.38
N ALA A 239 -22.61 -22.29 -12.70
CA ALA A 239 -22.31 -21.84 -14.06
C ALA A 239 -20.85 -22.10 -14.47
N PHE A 240 -20.00 -22.56 -13.55
CA PHE A 240 -18.57 -22.75 -13.76
C PHE A 240 -18.17 -24.24 -13.71
N SER A 241 -17.10 -24.59 -14.43
CA SER A 241 -16.68 -25.99 -14.62
C SER A 241 -15.98 -26.60 -13.38
N TRP A 242 -15.89 -27.94 -13.38
CA TRP A 242 -15.31 -28.80 -12.34
C TRP A 242 -13.87 -28.42 -11.90
N SER A 243 -13.11 -27.64 -12.69
CA SER A 243 -11.72 -27.30 -12.37
C SER A 243 -11.55 -26.37 -11.15
N ARG A 244 -12.66 -25.82 -10.62
CA ARG A 244 -12.67 -24.85 -9.51
C ARG A 244 -12.93 -25.48 -8.14
N THR A 245 -13.49 -26.69 -8.01
CA THR A 245 -13.72 -27.34 -6.70
C THR A 245 -12.43 -27.73 -5.97
N HIS A 246 -11.30 -27.78 -6.67
CA HIS A 246 -9.99 -28.10 -6.10
C HIS A 246 -8.99 -26.94 -6.18
N LEU A 247 -9.46 -25.71 -6.44
CA LEU A 247 -8.57 -24.56 -6.60
C LEU A 247 -7.72 -24.33 -5.35
N GLY A 248 -8.30 -24.39 -4.15
CA GLY A 248 -7.54 -24.24 -2.90
C GLY A 248 -6.36 -25.22 -2.80
N ARG A 249 -6.57 -26.50 -3.15
CA ARG A 249 -5.50 -27.52 -3.15
C ARG A 249 -4.44 -27.25 -4.22
N ARG A 250 -4.86 -26.84 -5.42
CA ARG A 250 -3.94 -26.50 -6.51
C ARG A 250 -3.07 -25.31 -6.16
N VAL A 251 -3.67 -24.24 -5.61
CA VAL A 251 -2.94 -23.06 -5.14
C VAL A 251 -1.96 -23.45 -4.05
N GLN A 252 -2.40 -24.22 -3.05
CA GLN A 252 -1.52 -24.69 -1.97
C GLN A 252 -0.32 -25.48 -2.51
N ALA A 253 -0.54 -26.37 -3.48
CA ALA A 253 0.49 -27.22 -4.06
C ALA A 253 1.55 -26.46 -4.86
N VAL A 254 1.19 -25.31 -5.48
CA VAL A 254 2.12 -24.53 -6.32
C VAL A 254 2.66 -23.28 -5.62
N ALA A 255 2.08 -22.84 -4.50
CA ALA A 255 2.38 -21.56 -3.87
C ALA A 255 3.87 -21.39 -3.56
N GLN A 256 4.52 -22.41 -2.98
CA GLN A 256 5.94 -22.35 -2.66
C GLN A 256 6.79 -22.24 -3.93
N HIS A 257 6.50 -23.06 -4.94
CA HIS A 257 7.20 -23.01 -6.22
C HIS A 257 7.09 -21.63 -6.88
N VAL A 258 5.88 -21.05 -6.91
CA VAL A 258 5.67 -19.70 -7.46
C VAL A 258 6.43 -18.65 -6.65
N SER A 259 6.37 -18.72 -5.31
CA SER A 259 7.13 -17.82 -4.43
C SER A 259 8.64 -17.90 -4.69
N ASP A 260 9.18 -19.11 -4.89
CA ASP A 260 10.59 -19.32 -5.16
C ASP A 260 10.99 -18.77 -6.56
N GLN A 261 10.15 -18.97 -7.58
CA GLN A 261 10.38 -18.47 -8.93
C GLN A 261 10.35 -16.93 -9.02
N LEU A 262 9.50 -16.29 -8.20
CA LEU A 262 9.38 -14.83 -8.15
C LEU A 262 10.42 -14.20 -7.21
N SER A 263 11.18 -15.01 -6.46
CA SER A 263 12.19 -14.53 -5.54
C SER A 263 13.46 -14.11 -6.26
N VAL A 264 13.67 -12.79 -6.34
CA VAL A 264 14.86 -12.20 -6.95
C VAL A 264 15.82 -11.62 -5.91
N THR A 265 17.06 -11.43 -6.32
CA THR A 265 18.08 -10.67 -5.59
C THR A 265 18.37 -9.37 -6.34
N PRO A 266 19.02 -8.37 -5.71
CA PRO A 266 19.39 -7.12 -6.39
C PRO A 266 20.20 -7.28 -7.68
N ASN A 267 20.90 -8.42 -7.84
CA ASN A 267 21.71 -8.73 -9.03
C ASN A 267 21.01 -9.67 -10.02
N SER A 268 19.79 -10.12 -9.71
CA SER A 268 19.06 -11.02 -10.60
C SER A 268 18.72 -10.29 -11.91
N PRO A 269 18.77 -10.99 -13.06
CA PRO A 269 18.27 -10.43 -14.30
C PRO A 269 16.82 -9.95 -14.13
N PHE A 270 16.50 -8.80 -14.72
CA PHE A 270 15.16 -8.19 -14.67
C PHE A 270 14.66 -7.79 -13.27
N ALA A 271 15.50 -7.87 -12.23
CA ALA A 271 15.14 -7.33 -10.93
C ALA A 271 14.85 -5.83 -11.04
N THR A 272 13.75 -5.42 -10.42
CA THR A 272 13.32 -4.03 -10.33
C THR A 272 12.62 -3.79 -8.99
N LEU A 273 12.17 -2.56 -8.75
CA LEU A 273 11.28 -2.23 -7.65
C LEU A 273 9.82 -2.44 -8.11
N CYS A 274 9.10 -3.28 -7.38
CA CYS A 274 7.68 -3.54 -7.56
C CYS A 274 6.88 -2.83 -6.48
N HIS A 275 5.74 -2.26 -6.87
CA HIS A 275 4.73 -1.73 -5.97
C HIS A 275 4.21 -2.80 -5.00
N GLY A 276 4.03 -4.03 -5.49
CA GLY A 276 3.66 -5.19 -4.70
C GLY A 276 2.16 -5.37 -4.55
N ASP A 277 1.39 -4.33 -4.25
CA ASP A 277 -0.09 -4.42 -4.22
C ASP A 277 -0.71 -3.60 -5.36
N TYR A 278 -0.29 -3.85 -6.60
CA TYR A 278 -0.62 -2.99 -7.75
C TYR A 278 -2.02 -3.24 -8.34
N LYS A 279 -3.05 -2.81 -7.63
CA LYS A 279 -4.47 -2.83 -8.04
C LYS A 279 -4.97 -1.43 -8.42
N SER A 280 -6.11 -1.34 -9.11
CA SER A 280 -6.72 -0.07 -9.56
C SER A 280 -6.96 0.92 -8.42
N MET A 281 -7.37 0.42 -7.25
CA MET A 281 -7.57 1.22 -6.03
C MET A 281 -6.30 1.87 -5.48
N ASN A 282 -5.12 1.51 -6.00
CA ASN A 282 -3.83 2.08 -5.64
C ASN A 282 -3.27 3.00 -6.74
N VAL A 283 -4.13 3.39 -7.69
CA VAL A 283 -3.81 4.32 -8.78
C VAL A 283 -4.88 5.40 -8.84
N PHE A 284 -4.46 6.66 -8.90
CA PHE A 284 -5.30 7.79 -9.25
C PHE A 284 -5.11 8.11 -10.73
N LEU A 285 -6.19 8.03 -11.49
CA LEU A 285 -6.22 8.33 -12.92
C LEU A 285 -6.68 9.77 -13.15
N PRO A 286 -6.10 10.50 -14.12
CA PRO A 286 -6.54 11.85 -14.44
C PRO A 286 -7.96 11.84 -15.01
N GLN A 287 -8.81 12.78 -14.57
CA GLN A 287 -10.16 12.99 -15.14
C GLN A 287 -10.07 13.29 -16.64
N ASN A 288 -10.98 12.72 -17.43
CA ASN A 288 -11.03 12.76 -18.90
C ASN A 288 -11.07 14.19 -19.47
N SER A 289 -9.91 14.83 -19.63
CA SER A 289 -9.64 16.03 -20.45
C SER A 289 -8.21 16.58 -20.22
N ASP A 290 -7.59 16.28 -19.09
CA ASP A 290 -6.29 16.84 -18.73
C ASP A 290 -5.13 15.93 -19.15
N THR A 291 -4.78 15.98 -20.43
CA THR A 291 -3.62 15.22 -20.99
C THR A 291 -2.27 15.62 -20.39
N THR A 292 -2.22 16.67 -19.57
CA THR A 292 -0.98 17.10 -18.90
C THR A 292 -0.73 16.34 -17.61
N LYS A 293 -1.73 15.64 -17.07
CA LYS A 293 -1.62 14.87 -15.83
C LYS A 293 -1.34 13.40 -16.11
N ALA A 294 -0.40 12.86 -15.36
CA ALA A 294 -0.08 11.44 -15.35
C ALA A 294 -0.93 10.70 -14.29
N ALA A 295 -1.02 9.37 -14.41
CA ALA A 295 -1.54 8.56 -13.32
C ALA A 295 -0.59 8.63 -12.11
N VAL A 296 -1.16 8.69 -10.91
CA VAL A 296 -0.42 8.82 -9.65
C VAL A 296 -0.54 7.52 -8.86
N LEU A 297 0.60 6.96 -8.47
CA LEU A 297 0.69 5.72 -7.71
C LEU A 297 0.65 6.03 -6.20
N VAL A 298 -0.10 5.22 -5.43
CA VAL A 298 -0.26 5.37 -3.98
C VAL A 298 -0.25 4.01 -3.28
N ASP A 299 -0.13 4.00 -1.95
CA ASP A 299 -0.16 2.77 -1.12
C ASP A 299 1.00 1.80 -1.34
N PHE A 300 2.22 2.31 -1.15
CA PHE A 300 3.48 1.54 -1.24
C PHE A 300 3.75 0.67 0.00
N ALA A 301 2.71 0.23 0.70
CA ALA A 301 2.81 -0.63 1.89
C ALA A 301 3.56 -1.96 1.64
N SER A 302 3.47 -2.48 0.41
CA SER A 302 4.09 -3.75 0.00
C SER A 302 5.28 -3.58 -0.93
N VAL A 303 5.77 -2.36 -1.17
CA VAL A 303 6.83 -2.11 -2.15
C VAL A 303 8.11 -2.88 -1.81
N GLY A 304 8.77 -3.42 -2.82
CA GLY A 304 9.93 -4.28 -2.63
C GLY A 304 10.63 -4.65 -3.92
N ILE A 305 11.76 -5.35 -3.81
CA ILE A 305 12.42 -5.92 -4.99
C ILE A 305 11.53 -7.03 -5.58
N GLY A 306 11.47 -7.12 -6.90
CA GLY A 306 10.64 -8.12 -7.57
C GLY A 306 10.86 -8.15 -9.08
N LEU A 307 9.98 -8.87 -9.77
CA LEU A 307 9.87 -8.87 -11.22
C LEU A 307 8.67 -8.01 -11.60
N GLY A 308 8.85 -6.97 -12.42
CA GLY A 308 7.77 -6.04 -12.78
C GLY A 308 6.50 -6.72 -13.34
N VAL A 309 6.65 -7.89 -13.97
CA VAL A 309 5.53 -8.71 -14.44
C VAL A 309 4.53 -9.08 -13.35
N THR A 310 4.94 -9.12 -12.08
CA THR A 310 4.03 -9.43 -10.97
C THR A 310 3.02 -8.33 -10.72
N ASP A 311 3.45 -7.06 -10.83
CA ASP A 311 2.55 -5.92 -10.72
C ASP A 311 1.62 -5.84 -11.95
N VAL A 312 2.16 -6.09 -13.15
CA VAL A 312 1.36 -6.15 -14.38
C VAL A 312 0.27 -7.22 -14.28
N ALA A 313 0.63 -8.45 -13.90
CA ALA A 313 -0.32 -9.55 -13.75
C ALA A 313 -1.38 -9.25 -12.68
N MET A 314 -0.97 -8.71 -11.52
CA MET A 314 -1.91 -8.30 -10.48
C MET A 314 -2.90 -7.25 -11.02
N HIS A 315 -2.39 -6.22 -11.70
CA HIS A 315 -3.21 -5.12 -12.18
C HIS A 315 -4.23 -5.61 -13.21
N LEU A 316 -3.81 -6.38 -14.21
CA LEU A 316 -4.70 -6.89 -15.25
C LEU A 316 -5.84 -7.72 -14.66
N HIS A 317 -5.55 -8.63 -13.72
CA HIS A 317 -6.56 -9.47 -13.10
C HIS A 317 -7.49 -8.75 -12.12
N HIS A 318 -7.04 -7.66 -11.49
CA HIS A 318 -7.85 -6.89 -10.55
C HIS A 318 -8.66 -5.76 -11.22
N CYS A 319 -8.20 -5.27 -12.37
CA CYS A 319 -8.72 -4.03 -12.94
C CYS A 319 -9.59 -4.25 -14.16
N LEU A 320 -9.44 -5.34 -14.91
CA LEU A 320 -10.24 -5.56 -16.12
C LEU A 320 -11.41 -6.50 -15.85
N VAL A 321 -12.52 -6.27 -16.58
CA VAL A 321 -13.55 -7.28 -16.71
C VAL A 321 -13.04 -8.47 -17.54
N PRO A 322 -13.55 -9.70 -17.32
CA PRO A 322 -13.03 -10.88 -18.00
C PRO A 322 -12.98 -10.79 -19.53
N THR A 323 -13.98 -10.17 -20.17
CA THR A 323 -14.02 -10.00 -21.64
C THR A 323 -12.89 -9.11 -22.17
N ASP A 324 -12.55 -8.07 -21.42
CA ASP A 324 -11.49 -7.13 -21.81
C ASP A 324 -10.12 -7.77 -21.55
N LEU A 325 -9.98 -8.55 -20.48
CA LEU A 325 -8.78 -9.34 -20.23
C LEU A 325 -8.52 -10.33 -21.37
N ASP A 326 -9.53 -11.11 -21.76
CA ASP A 326 -9.40 -12.13 -22.83
C ASP A 326 -9.01 -11.53 -24.19
N THR A 327 -9.40 -10.27 -24.46
CA THR A 327 -9.21 -9.64 -25.78
C THR A 327 -8.05 -8.65 -25.83
N SER A 328 -7.67 -8.05 -24.70
CA SER A 328 -6.68 -6.96 -24.65
C SER A 328 -5.42 -7.28 -23.84
N GLU A 329 -5.33 -8.41 -23.11
CA GLU A 329 -4.16 -8.75 -22.27
C GLU A 329 -2.83 -8.64 -23.04
N ILE A 330 -2.72 -9.32 -24.19
CA ILE A 330 -1.47 -9.34 -24.98
C ILE A 330 -1.10 -7.94 -25.48
N GLU A 331 -2.08 -7.11 -25.83
CA GLU A 331 -1.84 -5.73 -26.25
C GLU A 331 -1.34 -4.87 -25.08
N LEU A 332 -1.95 -5.00 -23.91
CA LEU A 332 -1.57 -4.28 -22.69
C LEU A 332 -0.17 -4.69 -22.18
N VAL A 333 0.15 -5.99 -22.24
CA VAL A 333 1.50 -6.50 -21.90
C VAL A 333 2.54 -6.04 -22.93
N ARG A 334 2.17 -5.84 -24.19
CA ARG A 334 3.09 -5.32 -25.21
C ARG A 334 3.30 -3.82 -25.11
N SER A 335 2.26 -3.06 -24.79
CA SER A 335 2.34 -1.60 -24.65
C SER A 335 3.11 -1.15 -23.42
N THR A 336 3.16 -1.99 -22.38
CA THR A 336 4.05 -1.80 -21.21
C THR A 336 5.52 -2.07 -21.48
N ASN A 337 5.85 -2.76 -22.58
CA ASN A 337 7.23 -2.86 -23.08
C ASN A 337 7.65 -1.56 -23.78
N LEU A 338 7.54 -0.44 -23.06
CA LEU A 338 8.31 0.75 -23.34
C LEU A 338 9.76 0.31 -23.48
N ARG A 339 10.27 0.34 -24.72
CA ARG A 339 11.64 -0.03 -25.14
C ARG A 339 12.64 0.00 -23.97
N TRP A 340 12.82 -1.16 -23.34
CA TRP A 340 13.79 -1.39 -22.27
C TRP A 340 15.21 -1.37 -22.85
#